data_AF-A0A1H2PUJ0-F1
#
_entry.id   AF-A0A1H2PUJ0-F1
#
_cell.length_a   1.000
_cell.length_b   1.000
_cell.length_c   1.000
_cell.angle_alpha   90.00
_cell.angle_beta   90.00
_cell.angle_gamma   90.00
#
_symmetry.space_group_name_H-M   'P 1'
#
loop_
_entity.id
_entity.type
_entity.pdbx_description
1 polymer ?
#
loop_
_entity_poly.entity_id
_entity_poly.type
_entity_poly.pdbx_seq_one_letter_code
_entity_poly.pdbx_strand_id
1 'polypeptide(L)'
;MKLLAKKKRIPTDYEVPCLLVSDASARTVSLAENLLREQMHPADQFEAFAALVKEGRPIEDIAADFGVSPLVGQRRLKLANVSPRLLADYRAGAVTLEQLMAWTITDDHAAQEAAFYGAPE
;
A
#
# COMPACT_ATOMS: atom_id res chain seq x y z
N MET A 1 19.30 1.35 1.74
CA MET A 1 20.38 1.53 0.74
C MET A 1 20.85 0.23 0.08
N LYS A 2 21.15 -0.84 0.83
CA LYS A 2 21.62 -2.12 0.24
C LYS A 2 20.67 -2.75 -0.79
N LEU A 3 19.35 -2.60 -0.64
CA LEU A 3 18.34 -3.14 -1.57
C LEU A 3 18.31 -2.46 -2.94
N LEU A 4 18.53 -1.14 -3.02
CA LEU A 4 18.50 -0.37 -4.27
C LEU A 4 19.78 -0.57 -5.10
N ALA A 5 20.93 -0.63 -4.41
CA ALA A 5 22.20 -1.03 -5.02
C ALA A 5 22.13 -2.47 -5.56
N LYS A 6 21.51 -3.40 -4.79
CA LYS A 6 21.31 -4.79 -5.23
C LYS A 6 20.35 -4.91 -6.42
N LYS A 7 19.37 -4.01 -6.55
CA LYS A 7 18.50 -3.88 -7.73
C LYS A 7 19.12 -3.05 -8.88
N LYS A 8 20.40 -2.67 -8.78
CA LYS A 8 21.16 -1.85 -9.75
C LYS A 8 20.51 -0.51 -10.13
N ARG A 9 19.65 0.04 -9.27
CA ARG A 9 18.99 1.34 -9.53
C ARG A 9 19.87 2.52 -9.15
N ILE A 10 20.88 2.29 -8.31
CA ILE A 10 21.94 3.23 -7.95
C ILE A 10 23.28 2.49 -7.89
N PRO A 11 24.40 3.14 -8.27
CA PRO A 11 25.75 2.62 -8.05
C PRO A 11 26.01 2.31 -6.56
N THR A 12 26.92 1.38 -6.28
CA THR A 12 27.28 1.00 -4.90
C THR A 12 27.94 2.15 -4.14
N ASP A 13 28.55 3.07 -4.87
CA ASP A 13 29.27 4.27 -4.46
C ASP A 13 28.41 5.55 -4.61
N TYR A 14 27.11 5.42 -4.82
CA TYR A 14 26.22 6.58 -4.95
C TYR A 14 26.22 7.43 -3.68
N GLU A 15 26.73 8.66 -3.77
CA GLU A 15 26.70 9.63 -2.68
C GLU A 15 25.25 10.07 -2.41
N VAL A 16 24.80 9.83 -1.18
CA VAL A 16 23.46 10.22 -0.74
C VAL A 16 23.57 11.60 -0.10
N PRO A 17 22.89 12.64 -0.62
CA PRO A 17 22.87 13.94 0.04
C PRO A 17 22.19 13.82 1.41
N CYS A 18 22.96 14.12 2.45
CA CYS A 18 22.52 14.08 3.85
C CYS A 18 22.43 15.52 4.39
N LEU A 19 21.26 15.91 4.89
CA LEU A 19 21.10 17.18 5.60
C LEU A 19 21.46 16.98 7.08
N LEU A 20 22.55 17.60 7.53
CA LEU A 20 22.95 17.56 8.93
C LEU A 20 22.19 18.65 9.71
N VAL A 21 21.35 18.24 10.65
CA VAL A 21 20.60 19.14 11.53
C VAL A 21 21.10 18.99 12.97
N SER A 22 21.04 20.06 13.76
CA SER A 22 21.42 20.01 15.18
C SER A 22 20.45 19.13 15.99
N ASP A 23 20.93 18.48 17.05
CA ASP A 23 20.13 17.55 17.88
C ASP A 23 18.82 18.15 18.40
N ALA A 24 18.84 19.45 18.73
CA ALA A 24 17.66 20.18 19.20
C ALA A 24 16.59 20.34 18.10
N SER A 25 17.00 20.53 16.84
CA SER A 25 16.10 20.65 15.70
C SER A 25 15.72 19.30 15.10
N ALA A 26 16.58 18.28 15.23
CA ALA A 26 16.35 16.93 14.71
C ALA A 26 15.07 16.29 15.28
N ARG A 27 14.82 16.48 16.59
CA ARG A 27 13.60 15.96 17.24
C ARG A 27 12.33 16.60 16.70
N THR A 28 12.32 17.93 16.56
CA THR A 28 11.16 18.67 16.07
C THR A 28 10.91 18.40 14.58
N VAL A 29 11.96 18.33 13.76
CA VAL A 29 11.84 17.99 12.33
C VAL A 29 11.35 16.56 12.15
N SER A 30 11.88 15.60 12.91
CA SER A 30 11.41 14.21 12.89
C SER A 30 9.96 14.08 13.35
N LEU A 31 9.57 14.79 14.41
CA LEU A 31 8.19 14.79 14.88
C LEU A 31 7.26 15.44 13.85
N ALA A 32 7.62 16.59 13.30
CA ALA A 32 6.83 17.29 12.30
C ALA A 32 6.69 16.49 11.01
N GLU A 33 7.74 15.79 10.56
CA GLU A 33 7.67 14.88 9.43
C GLU A 33 6.70 13.73 9.71
N ASN A 34 6.84 13.03 10.84
CA ASN A 34 5.91 11.95 11.19
C ASN A 34 4.46 12.44 11.37
N LEU A 35 4.27 13.68 11.84
CA LEU A 35 2.95 14.29 12.05
C LEU A 35 2.30 14.73 10.74
N LEU A 36 3.08 15.30 9.82
CA LEU A 36 2.62 15.83 8.53
C LEU A 36 2.68 14.78 7.42
N ARG A 37 3.27 13.61 7.68
CA ARG A 37 3.33 12.51 6.73
C ARG A 37 1.92 12.10 6.36
N GLU A 38 1.57 12.29 5.08
CA GLU A 38 0.33 11.79 4.54
C GLU A 38 0.25 10.28 4.80
N GLN A 39 -0.88 9.86 5.34
CA GLN A 39 -1.14 8.44 5.48
C GLN A 39 -1.11 7.82 4.08
N MET A 40 -0.30 6.78 3.94
CA MET A 40 -0.23 5.97 2.73
C MET A 40 -1.65 5.65 2.27
N HIS A 41 -1.96 5.92 1.00
CA HIS A 41 -3.29 5.64 0.46
C HIS A 41 -3.62 4.16 0.68
N PRO A 42 -4.84 3.79 1.10
CA PRO A 42 -5.18 2.38 1.36
C PRO A 42 -4.88 1.46 0.17
N ALA A 43 -5.03 1.94 -1.06
CA ALA A 43 -4.65 1.21 -2.28
C ALA A 43 -3.17 0.77 -2.28
N ASP A 44 -2.27 1.66 -1.86
CA ASP A 44 -0.85 1.37 -1.82
C ASP A 44 -0.51 0.39 -0.68
N GLN A 45 -1.31 0.42 0.40
CA GLN A 45 -1.23 -0.59 1.45
C GLN A 45 -1.62 -1.97 0.91
N PHE A 46 -2.63 -2.08 0.04
CA PHE A 46 -3.02 -3.38 -0.54
C PHE A 46 -1.91 -3.96 -1.41
N GLU A 47 -1.33 -3.15 -2.30
CA GLU A 47 -0.20 -3.56 -3.15
C GLU A 47 1.03 -3.97 -2.32
N ALA A 48 1.33 -3.22 -1.25
CA ALA A 48 2.41 -3.57 -0.33
C ALA A 48 2.15 -4.91 0.38
N PHE A 49 0.92 -5.16 0.84
CA PHE A 49 0.56 -6.45 1.44
C PHE A 49 0.73 -7.61 0.45
N ALA A 50 0.24 -7.46 -0.78
CA ALA A 50 0.39 -8.50 -1.81
C ALA A 50 1.85 -8.78 -2.15
N ALA A 51 2.68 -7.74 -2.26
CA ALA A 51 4.10 -7.89 -2.51
C ALA A 51 4.81 -8.67 -1.38
N LEU A 52 4.52 -8.33 -0.12
CA LEU A 52 5.12 -8.97 1.06
C LEU A 52 4.65 -10.44 1.22
N VAL A 53 3.39 -10.74 0.91
CA VAL A 53 2.90 -12.12 0.89
C VAL A 53 3.57 -12.92 -0.23
N LYS A 54 3.77 -12.32 -1.41
CA LYS A 54 4.51 -12.95 -2.53
C LYS A 54 5.98 -13.22 -2.20
N GLU A 55 6.57 -12.43 -1.31
CA GLU A 55 7.90 -12.66 -0.75
C GLU A 55 7.93 -13.79 0.31
N GLY A 56 6.78 -14.40 0.63
CA GLY A 56 6.65 -15.53 1.54
C GLY A 56 6.52 -15.12 3.02
N ARG A 57 6.30 -13.83 3.30
CA ARG A 57 6.09 -13.38 4.68
C ARG A 57 4.67 -13.75 5.15
N PRO A 58 4.49 -14.17 6.42
CA PRO A 58 3.18 -14.51 6.94
C PRO A 58 2.33 -13.25 7.12
N ILE A 59 1.03 -13.38 6.86
CA ILE A 59 0.07 -12.25 6.92
C ILE A 59 0.02 -11.62 8.30
N GLU A 60 0.25 -12.40 9.36
CA GLU A 60 0.25 -11.91 10.75
C GLU A 60 1.39 -10.91 11.00
N ASP A 61 2.61 -11.25 10.55
CA ASP A 61 3.76 -10.35 10.68
C ASP A 61 3.59 -9.11 9.82
N ILE A 62 3.05 -9.26 8.60
CA ILE A 62 2.75 -8.12 7.73
C ILE A 62 1.68 -7.23 8.37
N ALA A 63 0.61 -7.79 8.93
CA ALA A 63 -0.43 -7.02 9.59
C ALA A 63 0.12 -6.24 10.79
N ALA A 64 0.99 -6.87 11.59
CA ALA A 64 1.67 -6.25 12.72
C ALA A 64 2.57 -5.08 12.29
N ASP A 65 3.34 -5.23 11.22
CA ASP A 65 4.20 -4.16 10.67
C ASP A 65 3.42 -2.89 10.30
N PHE A 66 2.18 -3.06 9.83
CA PHE A 66 1.30 -1.97 9.44
C PHE A 66 0.34 -1.53 10.56
N GLY A 67 0.48 -2.10 11.77
CA GLY A 67 -0.34 -1.74 12.93
C GLY A 67 -1.82 -2.13 12.79
N VAL A 68 -2.14 -3.16 12.01
CA VAL A 68 -3.51 -3.64 11.79
C VAL A 68 -3.71 -5.06 12.29
N SER A 69 -4.96 -5.45 12.55
CA SER A 69 -5.26 -6.83 12.96
C SER A 69 -5.05 -7.82 11.78
N PRO A 70 -4.76 -9.10 12.06
CA PRO A 70 -4.64 -10.13 11.02
C PRO A 70 -5.87 -10.22 10.12
N LEU A 71 -7.07 -10.03 10.69
CA LEU A 71 -8.32 -10.00 9.94
C LEU A 71 -8.37 -8.83 8.94
N VAL A 72 -7.90 -7.65 9.35
CA VAL A 72 -7.77 -6.49 8.46
C VAL A 72 -6.69 -6.76 7.40
N GLY A 73 -5.58 -7.40 7.76
CA GLY A 73 -4.54 -7.81 6.82
C GLY A 73 -5.05 -8.77 5.74
N GLN A 74 -5.83 -9.79 6.11
CA GLN A 74 -6.46 -10.71 5.17
C GLN A 74 -7.45 -10.00 4.23
N ARG A 75 -8.27 -9.08 4.76
CA ARG A 75 -9.20 -8.28 3.95
C ARG A 75 -8.45 -7.40 2.96
N ARG A 76 -7.37 -6.76 3.39
CA ARG A 76 -6.49 -5.93 2.53
C ARG A 76 -5.81 -6.75 1.44
N LEU A 77 -5.41 -7.98 1.75
CA LEU A 77 -4.86 -8.88 0.76
C LEU A 77 -5.89 -9.26 -0.31
N LYS A 78 -7.15 -9.49 0.06
CA LYS A 78 -8.23 -9.70 -0.91
C LYS A 78 -8.47 -8.47 -1.79
N LEU A 79 -8.42 -7.28 -1.21
CA LEU A 79 -8.53 -6.02 -1.95
C LEU A 79 -7.36 -5.79 -2.92
N ALA A 80 -6.18 -6.35 -2.62
CA ALA A 80 -5.04 -6.31 -3.52
C ALA A 80 -5.23 -7.16 -4.79
N ASN A 81 -6.16 -8.12 -4.76
CA ASN A 81 -6.53 -8.96 -5.90
C ASN A 81 -7.71 -8.37 -6.70
N VAL A 82 -8.16 -7.15 -6.43
CA VAL A 82 -9.22 -6.50 -7.22
C VAL A 82 -8.67 -6.04 -8.57
N SER A 83 -9.56 -5.95 -9.58
CA SER A 83 -9.22 -5.48 -10.92
C SER A 83 -8.39 -4.17 -10.88
N PRO A 84 -7.31 -4.06 -11.69
CA PRO A 84 -6.49 -2.84 -11.75
C PRO A 84 -7.28 -1.59 -12.10
N ARG A 85 -8.36 -1.75 -12.87
CA ARG A 85 -9.24 -0.65 -13.29
C ARG A 85 -10.06 -0.12 -12.12
N LEU A 86 -10.64 -0.99 -11.30
CA LEU A 86 -11.34 -0.62 -10.08
C LEU A 86 -10.40 0.01 -9.03
N LEU A 87 -9.17 -0.47 -8.94
CA LEU A 87 -8.13 0.12 -8.09
C LEU A 87 -7.75 1.54 -8.54
N ALA A 88 -7.74 1.80 -9.86
CA ALA A 88 -7.52 3.14 -10.40
C ALA A 88 -8.70 4.08 -10.10
N ASP A 89 -9.94 3.60 -10.25
CA ASP A 89 -11.15 4.36 -9.92
C ASP A 89 -11.24 4.67 -8.42
N TYR A 90 -10.82 3.72 -7.56
CA TYR A 90 -10.68 3.94 -6.12
C TYR A 90 -9.64 5.01 -5.79
N ARG A 91 -8.48 4.98 -6.45
CA ARG A 91 -7.45 6.04 -6.32
C ARG A 91 -7.94 7.40 -6.80
N ALA A 92 -8.81 7.43 -7.80
CA ALA A 92 -9.43 8.65 -8.30
C ALA A 92 -10.61 9.13 -7.43
N GLY A 93 -11.00 8.37 -6.40
CA GLY A 93 -12.13 8.68 -5.51
C GLY A 93 -13.51 8.43 -6.13
N ALA A 94 -13.58 7.75 -7.27
CA ALA A 94 -14.84 7.39 -7.94
C ALA A 94 -15.54 6.19 -7.26
N VAL A 95 -14.78 5.41 -6.47
CA VAL A 95 -15.26 4.25 -5.71
C VAL A 95 -14.83 4.38 -4.26
N THR A 96 -15.66 3.96 -3.31
CA THR A 96 -15.31 3.95 -1.87
C THR A 96 -14.74 2.61 -1.43
N LEU A 97 -14.06 2.58 -0.28
CA LEU A 97 -13.50 1.35 0.28
C LEU A 97 -14.59 0.31 0.60
N GLU A 98 -15.74 0.77 1.07
CA GLU A 98 -16.87 -0.09 1.40
C GLU A 98 -17.47 -0.75 0.15
N GLN A 99 -17.58 0.01 -0.94
CA GLN A 99 -17.93 -0.54 -2.24
C GLN A 99 -16.90 -1.57 -2.69
N LEU A 100 -15.59 -1.27 -2.59
CA LEU A 100 -14.54 -2.22 -2.95
C LEU A 100 -14.60 -3.53 -2.13
N MET A 101 -14.91 -3.42 -0.84
CA MET A 101 -15.05 -4.57 0.06
C MET A 101 -16.20 -5.50 -0.31
N ALA A 102 -17.33 -4.96 -0.78
CA ALA A 102 -18.47 -5.77 -1.21
C ALA A 102 -18.12 -6.74 -2.35
N TRP A 103 -17.10 -6.43 -3.15
CA TRP A 103 -16.70 -7.21 -4.32
C TRP A 103 -15.56 -8.20 -4.07
N THR A 104 -14.96 -8.20 -2.88
CA THR A 104 -13.96 -9.21 -2.44
C THR A 104 -14.53 -10.62 -2.24
N ILE A 105 -15.79 -10.82 -2.63
CA ILE A 105 -16.49 -12.11 -2.62
C ILE A 105 -16.04 -12.99 -3.80
N THR A 106 -15.60 -12.38 -4.91
CA THR A 106 -15.08 -13.10 -6.08
C THR A 106 -13.69 -12.62 -6.47
N ASP A 107 -12.79 -13.56 -6.80
CA ASP A 107 -11.43 -13.26 -7.27
C ASP A 107 -11.37 -13.09 -8.81
N ASP A 108 -12.51 -13.17 -9.50
CA ASP A 108 -12.60 -13.00 -10.96
C ASP A 108 -12.70 -11.52 -11.35
N HIS A 109 -11.63 -11.00 -11.96
CA HIS A 109 -11.55 -9.62 -12.44
C HIS A 109 -12.61 -9.28 -13.49
N ALA A 110 -12.96 -10.21 -14.37
CA ALA A 110 -13.98 -9.98 -15.40
C ALA A 110 -15.37 -9.89 -14.78
N ALA A 111 -15.66 -10.72 -13.77
CA ALA A 111 -16.91 -10.67 -13.02
C ALA A 111 -17.02 -9.37 -12.19
N GLN A 112 -15.91 -8.90 -11.59
CA GLN A 112 -15.85 -7.63 -10.87
C GLN A 112 -16.15 -6.43 -11.79
N GLU A 113 -15.51 -6.38 -12.96
CA GLU A 113 -15.71 -5.29 -13.92
C GLU A 113 -17.11 -5.32 -14.54
N ALA A 114 -17.61 -6.51 -14.90
CA ALA A 114 -18.98 -6.65 -15.42
C ALA A 114 -20.04 -6.26 -14.39
N ALA A 115 -19.83 -6.56 -13.11
CA ALA A 115 -20.75 -6.17 -12.04
C ALA A 115 -20.75 -4.65 -11.79
N PHE A 116 -19.59 -3.99 -11.91
CA PHE A 116 -19.47 -2.55 -11.67
C PHE A 116 -19.93 -1.70 -12.87
N TYR A 117 -19.49 -2.04 -14.08
CA TYR A 117 -19.82 -1.27 -15.28
C TYR A 117 -21.07 -1.76 -16.02
N GLY A 118 -21.58 -2.96 -15.68
CA GLY A 118 -22.76 -3.55 -16.31
C GLY A 118 -24.05 -3.40 -15.51
N ALA A 119 -24.00 -2.86 -14.29
CA ALA A 119 -25.20 -2.51 -13.54
C ALA A 119 -25.88 -1.29 -14.18
N PRO A 120 -27.18 -1.35 -14.53
CA PRO A 120 -27.92 -0.16 -14.96
C PRO A 120 -28.03 0.84 -13.80
N GLU A 121 -27.94 2.14 -14.12
CA GLU A 121 -28.09 3.25 -13.16
C GLU A 121 -29.37 3.18 -12.33
#